data_AF-A0A7L5ABA3-F1
#
_entry.id   AF-A0A7L5ABA3-F1
#
_cell.length_a   1.000
_cell.length_b   1.000
_cell.length_c   1.000
_cell.angle_alpha   90.00
_cell.angle_beta   90.00
_cell.angle_gamma   90.00
#
_symmetry.space_group_name_H-M   'P 1'
#
loop_
_entity.id
_entity.type
_entity.pdbx_description
1 polymer ?
#
loop_
_entity_poly.entity_id
_entity_poly.type
_entity_poly.pdbx_seq_one_letter_code
_entity_poly.pdbx_strand_id
1 'polypeptide(L)'
;MANTLIPVAERSLTPDEVEQLDRRRRRGQLFLVLSFQSIIVSTLLSLWSGQDLTYSPGWAHPVFYWNLTTVILAVVFAINGVRLKRGSNEFISY
;
A
#
# COMPACT_ATOMS: atom_id res chain seq x y z
N MET A 1 21.63 -20.02 18.69
CA MET A 1 21.85 -18.57 18.88
C MET A 1 20.56 -17.85 18.53
N ALA A 2 20.06 -16.94 19.38
CA ALA A 2 18.83 -16.22 19.09
C ALA A 2 19.05 -15.25 17.91
N ASN A 3 18.18 -15.31 16.89
CA ASN A 3 18.28 -14.43 15.74
C ASN A 3 17.98 -12.98 16.17
N THR A 4 18.99 -12.12 16.15
CA THR A 4 18.86 -10.71 16.58
C THR A 4 18.07 -9.86 15.60
N LEU A 5 17.90 -10.32 14.36
CA LEU A 5 17.13 -9.63 13.31
C LEU A 5 15.63 -9.67 13.58
N ILE A 6 15.16 -10.68 14.30
CA ILE A 6 13.74 -10.81 14.67
C ILE A 6 13.48 -9.90 15.88
N PRO A 7 12.45 -9.04 15.86
CA PRO A 7 12.04 -8.26 17.02
C PRO A 7 11.86 -9.14 18.25
N VAL A 8 12.27 -8.66 19.44
CA VAL A 8 12.20 -9.46 20.69
C VAL A 8 10.79 -10.02 20.95
N ALA A 9 9.75 -9.22 20.64
CA ALA A 9 8.35 -9.63 20.76
C ALA A 9 7.93 -10.76 19.80
N GLU A 10 8.66 -10.98 18.71
CA GLU A 10 8.35 -12.00 17.68
C GLU A 10 9.19 -13.28 17.85
N ARG A 11 10.13 -13.33 18.81
CA ARG A 11 11.06 -14.47 19.00
C ARG A 11 10.46 -15.66 19.77
N SER A 12 9.41 -15.43 20.54
CA SER A 12 8.77 -16.44 21.41
C SER A 12 7.30 -16.64 21.06
N LEU A 13 6.95 -16.52 19.78
CA LEU A 13 5.59 -16.73 19.31
C LEU A 13 5.28 -18.23 19.24
N THR A 14 4.06 -18.58 19.60
CA THR A 14 3.49 -19.90 19.34
C THR A 14 3.21 -20.09 17.84
N PRO A 15 3.10 -21.33 17.34
CA PRO A 15 2.81 -21.59 15.93
C PRO A 15 1.56 -20.84 15.41
N ASP A 16 0.50 -20.76 16.22
CA ASP A 16 -0.74 -20.06 15.85
C ASP A 16 -0.52 -18.54 15.72
N GLU A 17 0.32 -17.94 16.57
CA GLU A 17 0.64 -16.52 16.51
C GLU A 17 1.53 -16.17 15.30
N VAL A 18 2.42 -17.09 14.90
CA VAL A 18 3.21 -16.96 13.66
C VAL A 18 2.30 -16.94 12.45
N GLU A 19 1.31 -17.83 12.37
CA GLU A 19 0.36 -17.84 11.24
C GLU A 19 -0.44 -16.53 11.16
N GLN A 20 -0.86 -15.98 12.31
CA GLN A 20 -1.54 -14.69 12.38
C GLN A 20 -0.64 -13.54 11.90
N LEU A 21 0.64 -13.55 12.28
CA LEU A 21 1.64 -12.58 11.86
C LEU A 21 1.86 -12.62 10.35
N ASP A 22 2.01 -13.80 9.77
CA ASP A 22 2.18 -13.97 8.33
C ASP A 22 0.93 -13.55 7.57
N ARG A 23 -0.26 -13.88 8.07
CA ARG A 23 -1.53 -13.42 7.49
C ARG A 23 -1.65 -11.90 7.50
N ARG A 24 -1.21 -11.24 8.58
CA ARG A 24 -1.13 -9.76 8.67
C ARG A 24 -0.18 -9.21 7.61
N ARG A 25 1.02 -9.77 7.49
CA ARG A 25 2.06 -9.32 6.54
C ARG A 25 1.63 -9.54 5.09
N ARG A 26 0.97 -10.66 4.77
CA ARG A 26 0.42 -10.94 3.43
C ARG A 26 -0.64 -9.92 3.03
N ARG A 27 -1.53 -9.54 3.96
CA ARG A 27 -2.48 -8.44 3.75
C ARG A 27 -1.76 -7.11 3.53
N GLY A 28 -0.71 -6.84 4.30
CA GLY A 28 0.15 -5.66 4.09
C GLY A 28 0.77 -5.61 2.69
N GLN A 29 1.31 -6.73 2.20
CA GLN A 29 1.85 -6.83 0.84
C GLN A 29 0.79 -6.59 -0.22
N LEU A 30 -0.42 -7.15 -0.05
CA LEU A 30 -1.54 -6.90 -0.95
C LEU A 30 -1.89 -5.41 -1.02
N PHE A 31 -1.94 -4.71 0.11
CA PHE A 31 -2.18 -3.27 0.12
C PHE A 31 -1.08 -2.48 -0.58
N LEU A 32 0.19 -2.87 -0.44
CA LEU A 32 1.28 -2.22 -1.17
C LEU A 32 1.17 -2.42 -2.69
N VAL A 33 0.74 -3.61 -3.15
CA VAL A 33 0.49 -3.86 -4.56
C VAL A 33 -0.67 -2.99 -5.07
N LEU A 34 -1.77 -2.90 -4.34
CA LEU A 34 -2.90 -2.04 -4.70
C LEU A 34 -2.51 -0.55 -4.71
N SER A 35 -1.68 -0.12 -3.77
CA SER A 35 -1.12 1.23 -3.75
C SER A 35 -0.31 1.50 -5.01
N PHE A 36 0.62 0.60 -5.37
CA PHE A 36 1.43 0.75 -6.57
C PHE A 36 0.60 0.76 -7.86
N GLN A 37 -0.38 -0.13 -7.98
CA GLN A 37 -1.32 -0.12 -9.12
C GLN A 37 -2.11 1.19 -9.19
N SER A 38 -2.57 1.71 -8.05
CA SER A 38 -3.28 2.99 -7.99
C SER A 38 -2.40 4.17 -8.42
N ILE A 39 -1.10 4.14 -8.05
CA ILE A 39 -0.11 5.13 -8.51
C ILE A 39 0.06 5.09 -10.03
N ILE A 40 0.17 3.89 -10.62
CA ILE A 40 0.27 3.74 -12.08
C ILE A 40 -0.97 4.35 -12.76
N VAL A 41 -2.17 3.99 -12.29
CA VAL A 41 -3.42 4.51 -12.84
C VAL A 41 -3.50 6.03 -12.71
N SER A 42 -3.20 6.58 -11.53
CA SER A 42 -3.17 8.03 -11.29
C SER A 42 -2.15 8.75 -12.18
N THR A 43 -0.98 8.16 -12.38
CA THR A 43 0.06 8.72 -13.27
C THR A 43 -0.46 8.83 -14.70
N LEU A 44 -1.17 7.81 -15.19
CA LEU A 44 -1.79 7.84 -16.52
C LEU A 44 -2.89 8.91 -16.58
N LEU A 45 -3.80 8.94 -15.60
CA LEU A 45 -4.89 9.92 -15.55
C LEU A 45 -4.40 11.37 -15.49
N SER A 46 -3.20 11.59 -14.95
CA SER A 46 -2.59 12.91 -14.86
C SER A 46 -2.31 13.54 -16.24
N LEU A 47 -2.15 12.72 -17.29
CA LEU A 47 -1.99 13.21 -18.67
C LEU A 47 -3.21 14.01 -19.17
N TRP A 48 -4.41 13.63 -18.73
CA TRP A 48 -5.66 14.26 -19.15
C TRP A 48 -6.29 15.15 -18.07
N SER A 49 -5.87 15.00 -16.81
CA SER A 49 -6.44 15.77 -15.69
C SER A 49 -6.28 17.29 -15.87
N GLY A 50 -5.15 17.75 -16.44
CA GLY A 50 -4.95 19.18 -16.72
C GLY A 50 -5.88 19.71 -17.82
N GLN A 51 -6.11 18.91 -18.86
CA GLN A 51 -7.04 19.26 -19.94
C GLN A 51 -8.48 19.30 -19.41
N ASP A 52 -8.87 18.31 -18.62
CA ASP A 52 -10.20 18.22 -18.02
C ASP A 52 -10.49 19.41 -17.08
N LEU A 53 -9.51 19.84 -16.29
CA LEU A 53 -9.63 21.04 -15.45
C LEU A 53 -9.75 22.35 -16.25
N THR A 54 -9.16 22.40 -17.45
CA THR A 54 -9.10 23.63 -18.25
C THR A 54 -10.32 23.79 -19.16
N TYR A 55 -10.77 22.69 -19.77
CA TYR A 55 -11.75 22.73 -20.85
C TYR A 55 -13.15 22.29 -20.45
N SER A 56 -13.30 21.51 -19.38
CA SER A 56 -14.62 21.02 -18.98
C SER A 56 -15.43 22.12 -18.27
N PRO A 57 -16.72 22.30 -18.61
CA PRO A 57 -17.52 23.39 -18.09
C PRO A 57 -18.00 23.14 -16.67
N GLY A 58 -18.04 24.21 -15.86
CA GLY A 58 -18.61 24.20 -14.52
C GLY A 58 -17.88 23.26 -13.56
N TRP A 59 -18.59 22.28 -13.01
CA TRP A 59 -18.04 21.26 -12.11
C TRP A 59 -17.89 19.88 -12.77
N ALA A 60 -18.05 19.79 -14.09
CA ALA A 60 -18.02 18.53 -14.80
C ALA A 60 -16.58 18.08 -15.11
N HIS A 61 -15.77 17.80 -14.09
CA HIS A 61 -14.37 17.35 -14.23
C HIS A 61 -14.19 15.86 -13.88
N PRO A 62 -14.72 14.92 -14.68
CA PRO A 62 -14.74 13.50 -14.35
C PRO A 62 -13.34 12.89 -14.24
N VAL A 63 -12.41 13.28 -15.11
CA VAL A 63 -11.05 12.74 -15.13
C VAL A 63 -10.29 13.25 -13.90
N PHE A 64 -10.44 14.52 -13.56
CA PHE A 64 -9.84 15.09 -12.36
C PHE A 64 -10.34 14.40 -11.09
N TYR A 65 -11.66 14.23 -10.92
CA TYR A 65 -12.21 13.55 -9.74
C TYR A 65 -11.79 12.09 -9.65
N TRP A 66 -11.70 11.41 -10.78
CA TRP A 66 -11.21 10.04 -10.82
C TRP A 66 -9.74 9.98 -10.43
N ASN A 67 -8.90 10.88 -10.97
CA ASN A 67 -7.49 10.96 -10.60
C ASN A 67 -7.32 11.23 -9.10
N LEU A 68 -8.01 12.23 -8.58
CA LEU A 68 -8.00 12.57 -7.14
C LEU A 68 -8.37 11.36 -6.28
N THR A 69 -9.41 10.62 -6.67
CA THR A 69 -9.85 9.41 -5.97
C THR A 69 -8.75 8.35 -5.97
N THR A 70 -8.12 8.10 -7.13
CA THR A 70 -7.03 7.11 -7.24
C THR A 70 -5.80 7.50 -6.43
N VAL A 71 -5.47 8.79 -6.33
CA VAL A 71 -4.40 9.30 -5.45
C VAL A 71 -4.74 9.04 -3.99
N ILE A 72 -5.96 9.36 -3.55
CA ILE A 72 -6.39 9.12 -2.17
C ILE A 72 -6.30 7.63 -1.82
N LEU A 73 -6.79 6.75 -2.70
CA LEU A 73 -6.69 5.30 -2.52
C LEU A 73 -5.23 4.84 -2.46
N ALA A 74 -4.35 5.35 -3.32
CA ALA A 74 -2.94 5.03 -3.32
C ALA A 74 -2.28 5.34 -1.96
N VAL A 75 -2.59 6.51 -1.39
CA VAL A 75 -2.07 6.95 -0.08
C VAL A 75 -2.63 6.07 1.05
N VAL A 76 -3.93 5.82 1.06
CA VAL A 76 -4.58 4.97 2.09
C VAL A 76 -3.99 3.56 2.07
N PHE A 77 -3.83 2.96 0.89
CA PHE A 77 -3.23 1.64 0.75
C PHE A 77 -1.74 1.62 1.10
N ALA A 78 -0.98 2.67 0.76
CA ALA A 78 0.42 2.78 1.14
C ALA A 78 0.59 2.77 2.66
N ILE A 79 -0.16 3.63 3.37
CA ILE A 79 -0.07 3.77 4.83
C ILE A 79 -0.45 2.44 5.52
N ASN A 80 -1.58 1.84 5.11
CA ASN A 80 -2.02 0.56 5.70
C ASN A 80 -1.07 -0.59 5.34
N GLY A 81 -0.56 -0.63 4.11
CA GLY A 81 0.41 -1.62 3.66
C GLY A 81 1.71 -1.59 4.46
N VAL A 82 2.30 -0.40 4.63
CA VAL A 82 3.51 -0.21 5.44
C VAL A 82 3.25 -0.57 6.91
N ARG A 83 2.11 -0.13 7.47
CA ARG A 83 1.75 -0.43 8.87
C ARG A 83 1.60 -1.93 9.13
N LEU A 84 0.94 -2.66 8.23
CA LEU A 84 0.69 -4.10 8.36
C LEU A 84 1.93 -4.95 8.10
N LYS A 85 2.80 -4.52 7.17
CA LYS A 85 4.07 -5.17 6.83
C LYS A 85 5.20 -4.86 7.82
N ARG A 86 4.99 -3.95 8.79
CA ARG A 86 6.00 -3.64 9.81
C ARG A 86 6.42 -4.89 10.58
N GLY A 87 7.73 -5.03 10.79
CA GLY A 87 8.38 -6.23 11.34
C GLY A 87 9.57 -6.66 10.45
N SER A 88 10.46 -7.49 10.98
CA SER A 88 11.58 -8.05 10.21
C SER A 88 11.15 -9.37 9.59
N ASN A 89 11.45 -9.58 8.31
CA ASN A 89 11.30 -10.89 7.68
C ASN A 89 12.54 -11.72 8.00
N GLU A 90 12.34 -12.91 8.55
CA GLU A 90 13.42 -13.88 8.81
C GLU A 90 14.20 -14.28 7.54
N PHE A 91 13.62 -14.06 6.35
CA PHE A 91 14.16 -14.47 5.04
C PHE A 91 14.91 -13.40 4.25
N ILE A 92 15.18 -12.20 4.79
CA ILE A 92 16.04 -11.21 4.10
C ILE A 92 17.52 -11.69 4.07
N SER A 93 17.85 -12.71 4.87
CA SER A 93 19.21 -13.23 5.05
C SER A 93 19.59 -14.43 4.15
N TYR A 94 18.77 -14.81 3.16
CA TYR A 94 19.14 -15.85 2.18
C TYR A 94 19.68 -15.24 0.89
#